data_AF-A0A3B9WD72-F1
#
_entry.id   AF-A0A3B9WD72-F1
#
_cell.length_a   1.000
_cell.length_b   1.000
_cell.length_c   1.000
_cell.angle_alpha   90.00
_cell.angle_beta   90.00
_cell.angle_gamma   90.00
#
_symmetry.space_group_name_H-M   'P 1'
#
loop_
_entity.id
_entity.type
_entity.pdbx_description
1 polymer ?
#
loop_
_entity_poly.entity_id
_entity_poly.type
_entity_poly.pdbx_seq_one_letter_code
_entity_poly.pdbx_strand_id
1 'polypeptide(L)'
;RAVVEGTAGEVTLAPATAAPHFRALLKVPRPDSALPCGVELLWHGQRTVPGVAAGTRLRCLAVVCFPDGVPTMYNPRYEIVTPKKVGR
;
A
#
# COMPACT_ATOMS: atom_id res chain seq x y z
N ARG A 1 14.20 2.23 6.87
CA ARG A 1 12.76 1.93 7.09
C ARG A 1 12.00 3.24 7.04
N ALA A 2 10.79 3.25 6.51
CA ALA A 2 9.94 4.43 6.38
C ALA A 2 8.52 4.12 6.87
N VAL A 3 7.84 5.13 7.42
CA VAL A 3 6.41 5.13 7.69
C VAL A 3 5.74 6.00 6.65
N VAL A 4 4.76 5.46 5.95
CA VAL A 4 4.09 6.16 4.85
C VAL A 4 2.59 6.00 4.99
N GLU A 5 1.85 7.10 4.84
CA GLU A 5 0.39 7.09 4.84
C GLU A 5 -0.15 7.41 3.45
N GLY A 6 -1.17 6.69 3.03
CA GLY A 6 -1.80 6.89 1.73
C GLY A 6 -3.08 6.12 1.58
N THR A 7 -3.61 6.12 0.37
CA THR A 7 -4.83 5.37 0.02
C THR A 7 -4.45 4.22 -0.90
N ALA A 8 -4.82 3.00 -0.51
CA ALA A 8 -4.66 1.83 -1.35
C ALA A 8 -5.53 1.97 -2.60
N GLY A 9 -4.95 1.75 -3.77
CA GLY A 9 -5.59 1.84 -5.07
C GLY A 9 -5.68 0.46 -5.72
N GLU A 10 -5.19 0.37 -6.96
CA GLU A 10 -5.13 -0.85 -7.76
C GLU A 10 -4.62 -2.04 -6.94
N VAL A 11 -5.39 -3.12 -6.95
CA VAL A 11 -5.05 -4.39 -6.32
C VAL A 11 -4.81 -5.42 -7.41
N THR A 12 -3.68 -6.12 -7.33
CA THR A 12 -3.30 -7.18 -8.26
C THR A 12 -3.01 -8.46 -7.49
N LEU A 13 -3.65 -9.55 -7.91
CA LEU A 13 -3.44 -10.88 -7.36
C LEU A 13 -2.57 -11.69 -8.31
N ALA A 14 -1.68 -12.50 -7.75
CA ALA A 14 -0.99 -13.52 -8.54
C ALA A 14 -1.99 -14.47 -9.22
N PRO A 15 -1.67 -15.00 -10.43
CA PRO A 15 -2.41 -16.09 -11.03
C PRO A 15 -2.57 -17.27 -10.06
N ALA A 16 -3.67 -18.02 -10.16
CA ALA A 16 -3.97 -19.11 -9.24
C ALA A 16 -2.91 -20.24 -9.23
N THR A 17 -2.15 -20.38 -10.31
CA THR A 17 -1.10 -21.38 -10.51
C THR A 17 0.30 -20.89 -10.08
N ALA A 18 0.45 -19.60 -9.78
CA ALA A 18 1.72 -19.02 -9.34
C ALA A 18 1.82 -18.98 -7.81
N ALA A 19 3.04 -18.76 -7.30
CA ALA A 19 3.23 -18.47 -5.88
C ALA A 19 2.37 -17.26 -5.47
N PRO A 20 1.54 -17.37 -4.43
CA PRO A 20 0.59 -16.32 -4.10
C PRO A 20 1.31 -15.03 -3.68
N HIS A 21 0.87 -13.91 -4.23
CA HIS A 21 1.19 -12.59 -3.74
C HIS A 21 0.01 -11.65 -3.92
N PHE A 22 -0.14 -10.73 -2.98
CA PHE A 22 -1.11 -9.66 -3.02
C PHE A 22 -0.35 -8.35 -3.22
N ARG A 23 -0.61 -7.65 -4.31
CA ARG A 23 -0.01 -6.35 -4.60
C ARG A 23 -1.07 -5.27 -4.52
N ALA A 24 -0.72 -4.13 -3.92
CA ALA A 24 -1.54 -2.93 -3.93
C ALA A 24 -0.69 -1.69 -4.22
N LEU A 25 -1.21 -0.75 -4.99
CA LEU A 25 -0.58 0.56 -5.17
C LEU A 25 -1.06 1.54 -4.09
N LEU A 26 -0.16 2.00 -3.22
CA LEU A 26 -0.44 3.05 -2.25
C LEU A 26 -0.23 4.42 -2.89
N LYS A 27 -1.29 5.22 -2.96
CA LYS A 27 -1.25 6.62 -3.40
C LYS A 27 -0.95 7.51 -2.20
N VAL A 28 0.27 8.01 -2.13
CA VAL A 28 0.81 8.80 -1.04
C VAL A 28 0.73 10.30 -1.41
N PRO A 29 -0.01 11.13 -0.66
CA PRO A 29 -0.05 12.56 -0.91
C PRO A 29 1.34 13.19 -0.79
N ARG A 30 1.64 14.15 -1.66
CA ARG A 30 2.87 14.94 -1.61
C ARG A 30 2.54 16.40 -1.24
N PRO A 31 3.24 17.03 -0.28
CA PRO A 31 2.98 18.42 0.09
C PRO A 31 3.18 19.42 -1.05
N ASP A 32 4.10 19.12 -1.96
CA ASP A 32 4.58 19.99 -3.03
C ASP A 32 4.01 19.63 -4.41
N SER A 33 3.09 18.66 -4.49
CA SER A 33 2.55 18.20 -5.77
C SER A 33 1.07 17.85 -5.66
N ALA A 34 0.28 18.32 -6.63
CA ALA A 34 -1.12 17.92 -6.79
C ALA A 34 -1.28 16.44 -7.14
N LEU A 35 -0.22 15.79 -7.66
CA LEU A 35 -0.22 14.37 -7.98
C LEU A 35 0.40 13.57 -6.81
N PRO A 36 -0.25 12.48 -6.38
CA PRO A 36 0.32 11.61 -5.35
C PRO A 36 1.56 10.86 -5.88
N CYS A 37 2.43 10.45 -4.97
CA CYS A 37 3.48 9.47 -5.22
C CYS A 37 2.89 8.05 -5.12
N GLY A 38 3.28 7.15 -6.03
CA GLY A 38 2.93 5.74 -5.94
C GLY A 38 3.98 4.96 -5.14
N VAL A 39 3.54 4.09 -4.23
CA VAL A 39 4.40 3.09 -3.57
C VAL A 39 3.72 1.74 -3.66
N GLU A 40 4.41 0.74 -4.18
CA GLU A 40 3.89 -0.62 -4.23
C GLU A 40 3.98 -1.30 -2.88
N LEU A 41 2.90 -1.94 -2.47
CA LEU A 41 2.85 -2.81 -1.31
C LEU A 41 2.72 -4.24 -1.83
N LEU A 42 3.65 -5.12 -1.45
CA LEU A 42 3.67 -6.50 -1.90
C LEU A 42 3.70 -7.45 -0.71
N TRP A 43 2.63 -8.22 -0.51
CA TRP A 43 2.55 -9.27 0.49
C TRP A 43 2.72 -10.63 -0.16
N HIS A 44 3.83 -11.30 0.15
CA HIS A 44 4.11 -12.65 -0.30
C HIS A 44 3.27 -13.67 0.47
N GLY A 45 2.89 -14.76 -0.18
CA GLY A 45 2.10 -15.83 0.42
C GLY A 45 0.61 -15.52 0.53
N GLN A 46 0.20 -14.26 0.27
CA GLN A 46 -1.16 -13.79 0.51
C GLN A 46 -1.96 -13.70 -0.80
N ARG A 47 -3.21 -14.13 -0.78
CA ARG A 47 -4.21 -13.85 -1.83
C ARG A 47 -5.21 -12.79 -1.43
N THR A 48 -5.33 -12.54 -0.14
CA THR A 48 -6.11 -11.46 0.44
C THR A 48 -5.31 -10.87 1.59
N VAL A 49 -5.47 -9.58 1.83
CA VAL A 49 -4.90 -8.91 3.00
C VAL A 49 -6.07 -8.23 3.73
N PRO A 50 -6.35 -8.59 4.99
CA PRO A 50 -7.53 -8.12 5.70
C PRO A 50 -7.71 -6.60 5.68
N GLY A 51 -8.86 -6.14 5.20
CA GLY A 51 -9.20 -4.73 5.14
C GLY A 51 -8.36 -3.89 4.17
N VAL A 52 -7.44 -4.49 3.39
CA VAL A 52 -6.73 -3.80 2.31
C VAL A 52 -7.50 -3.99 1.02
N ALA A 53 -8.21 -2.94 0.62
CA ALA A 53 -8.90 -2.85 -0.66
C ALA A 53 -8.74 -1.46 -1.26
N ALA A 54 -9.07 -1.30 -2.54
CA ALA A 54 -9.10 0.01 -3.20
C ALA A 54 -9.96 1.00 -2.39
N GLY A 55 -9.44 2.21 -2.16
CA GLY A 55 -10.05 3.25 -1.34
C GLY A 55 -9.71 3.18 0.16
N THR A 56 -9.07 2.10 0.63
CA THR A 56 -8.71 1.99 2.05
C THR A 56 -7.53 2.91 2.38
N ARG A 57 -7.68 3.74 3.42
CA ARG A 57 -6.57 4.56 3.92
C ARG A 57 -5.70 3.74 4.86
N LEU A 58 -4.41 3.69 4.57
CA LEU A 58 -3.43 2.86 5.25
C LEU A 58 -2.26 3.69 5.76
N ARG A 59 -1.71 3.26 6.89
CA ARG A 59 -0.37 3.62 7.36
C ARG A 59 0.52 2.39 7.28
N CYS A 60 1.58 2.46 6.50
CA CYS A 60 2.48 1.32 6.22
C CYS A 60 3.88 1.58 6.78
N LEU A 61 4.50 0.54 7.34
CA LEU A 61 5.86 0.55 7.86
C LEU A 61 6.67 -0.61 7.28
N ALA A 62 7.71 -0.29 6.51
CA ALA A 62 8.69 -1.24 5.99
C ALA A 62 9.99 -0.54 5.56
N VAL A 63 10.93 -1.29 4.99
CA VAL A 63 11.97 -0.71 4.13
C VAL A 63 11.36 -0.45 2.76
N VAL A 64 11.75 0.66 2.12
CA VAL A 64 11.41 0.93 0.71
C VAL A 64 12.58 0.46 -0.14
N CYS A 65 12.30 -0.43 -1.07
CA CYS A 65 13.21 -0.93 -2.08
C CYS A 65 12.83 -0.32 -3.44
N PHE A 66 13.74 -0.38 -4.41
CA PHE A 66 13.49 0.15 -5.76
C PHE A 66 13.80 -0.91 -6.85
N PRO A 67 13.14 -2.09 -6.83
CA PRO A 67 13.24 -3.04 -7.94
C PRO A 67 12.82 -2.36 -9.24
N ASP A 68 13.67 -2.38 -10.26
CA ASP A 68 13.44 -1.75 -11.57
C ASP A 68 13.01 -0.26 -11.46
N GLY A 69 13.49 0.43 -10.43
CA GLY A 69 13.16 1.84 -10.16
C GLY A 69 11.81 2.07 -9.49
N VAL A 70 11.05 1.03 -9.15
CA VAL A 70 9.71 1.13 -8.56
C VAL A 70 9.77 1.10 -7.03
N PRO A 71 9.35 2.17 -6.32
CA PRO A 71 9.33 2.19 -4.87
C PRO A 71 8.38 1.11 -4.32
N THR A 72 8.94 0.12 -3.63
CA THR A 72 8.23 -1.09 -3.20
C THR A 72 8.50 -1.40 -1.74
N MET A 73 7.45 -1.67 -0.98
CA MET A 73 7.48 -2.21 0.37
C MET A 73 7.07 -3.68 0.35
N TYR A 74 7.99 -4.55 0.79
CA TYR A 74 7.74 -5.98 0.91
C TYR A 74 7.24 -6.34 2.30
N ASN A 75 6.13 -7.09 2.36
CA ASN A 75 5.44 -7.53 3.57
C ASN A 75 5.32 -6.41 4.63
N PRO A 76 4.80 -5.22 4.27
CA PRO A 76 4.74 -4.11 5.22
C PRO A 76 3.77 -4.44 6.35
N ARG A 77 4.12 -3.99 7.56
CA ARG A 77 3.12 -3.83 8.62
C ARG A 77 2.21 -2.68 8.22
N TYR A 78 0.91 -2.82 8.45
CA TYR A 78 -0.06 -1.80 8.10
C TYR A 78 -1.09 -1.60 9.22
N GLU A 79 -1.64 -0.39 9.26
CA GLU A 79 -2.79 -0.01 10.07
C GLU A 79 -3.84 0.62 9.14
N ILE A 80 -5.12 0.33 9.37
CA ILE A 80 -6.22 1.01 8.69
C ILE A 80 -6.50 2.31 9.43
N VAL A 81 -6.37 3.44 8.74
CA VAL A 81 -6.52 4.77 9.35
C VAL A 81 -7.93 5.27 9.08
N THR A 82 -8.75 5.35 10.14
CA THR A 82 -10.04 6.04 10.03
C THR A 82 -9.81 7.55 10.04
N PRO A 83 -10.40 8.33 9.13
CA PRO A 83 -10.36 9.78 9.25
C PRO A 83 -10.97 10.18 10.59
N LYS A 84 -10.24 10.97 11.38
CA LYS A 84 -10.73 11.51 12.64
C LYS A 84 -12.03 12.24 12.34
N LYS A 85 -13.16 11.80 12.90
CA LYS A 85 -14.42 12.56 12.80
C LYS A 85 -14.13 13.97 13.31
N VAL A 86 -14.17 14.95 12.41
CA VAL A 86 -14.18 16.35 12.83
C VAL A 86 -15.48 16.50 13.61
N GLY A 87 -15.38 16.78 14.91
CA GLY A 87 -16.54 17.01 15.77
C GLY A 87 -17.40 18.09 15.14
N ARG A 88 -18.69 17.77 14.99
CA ARG A 88 -19.71 18.72 14.55
C ARG A 88 -19.98 19.73 15.66
#